data_AF-A0A2D0LC47-F1
#
_entry.id   AF-A0A2D0LC47-F1
#
_cell.length_a   1.000
_cell.length_b   1.000
_cell.length_c   1.000
_cell.angle_alpha   90.00
_cell.angle_beta   90.00
_cell.angle_gamma   90.00
#
_symmetry.space_group_name_H-M   'P 1'
#
loop_
_entity.id
_entity.type
_entity.pdbx_description
1 polymer ?
#
loop_
_entity_poly.entity_id
_entity_poly.type
_entity_poly.pdbx_seq_one_letter_code
_entity_poly.pdbx_strand_id
1 'polypeptide(L)'
;MILLRPNDTVAVLSSGQQTNIRRNSMSIEKQILHKLQLIEATMKTVGVWQNHPPKPEAFESTEPFSIDTMSAETWLQWVLIPRMRAMIEQEASLPTAFTIAPYFEEAYREEMARFLPLLEHLRALDNLFTQDA
;
A
#
# COMPACT_ATOMS: atom_id res chain seq x y z
N MET A 1 -10.88 -64.57 5.97
CA MET A 1 -10.61 -63.86 4.71
C MET A 1 -11.96 -63.51 4.11
N ILE A 2 -12.51 -62.34 4.42
CA ILE A 2 -13.80 -61.88 3.87
C ILE A 2 -13.57 -60.61 3.07
N LEU A 3 -14.07 -60.70 1.84
CA LEU A 3 -13.99 -59.79 0.72
C LEU A 3 -14.97 -58.60 0.93
N LEU A 4 -14.52 -57.41 0.55
CA LEU A 4 -15.19 -56.09 0.55
C LEU A 4 -16.71 -56.03 0.29
N ARG A 5 -17.36 -55.00 0.87
CA ARG A 5 -17.98 -53.79 0.24
C ARG A 5 -19.15 -53.26 1.11
N PRO A 6 -19.81 -52.15 0.76
CA PRO A 6 -19.39 -50.83 0.27
C PRO A 6 -19.94 -49.72 1.22
N ASN A 7 -19.70 -48.44 0.94
CA ASN A 7 -20.45 -47.30 1.51
C ASN A 7 -19.97 -46.72 2.85
N ASP A 8 -18.79 -46.10 2.85
CA ASP A 8 -18.61 -44.82 3.56
C ASP A 8 -17.88 -43.82 2.67
N THR A 9 -18.66 -42.86 2.25
CA THR A 9 -18.30 -41.62 1.58
C THR A 9 -17.37 -40.81 2.46
N VAL A 10 -16.18 -40.45 1.96
CA VAL A 10 -15.72 -39.07 2.09
C VAL A 10 -15.16 -38.61 0.75
N ALA A 11 -15.90 -37.68 0.16
CA ALA A 11 -15.49 -36.93 -1.00
C ALA A 11 -14.16 -36.23 -0.74
N VAL A 12 -13.14 -36.55 -1.53
CA VAL A 12 -12.02 -35.63 -1.82
C VAL A 12 -12.14 -35.19 -3.27
N LEU A 13 -13.26 -34.53 -3.56
CA LEU A 13 -13.40 -33.64 -4.71
C LEU A 13 -13.19 -32.23 -4.19
N SER A 14 -12.10 -31.57 -4.61
CA SER A 14 -12.01 -30.12 -4.92
C SER A 14 -10.55 -29.62 -4.86
N SER A 15 -9.66 -30.21 -5.66
CA SER A 15 -8.51 -29.44 -6.19
C SER A 15 -8.99 -28.65 -7.40
N GLY A 16 -9.68 -27.53 -7.15
CA GLY A 16 -10.33 -26.76 -8.22
C GLY A 16 -10.80 -25.35 -7.85
N GLN A 17 -10.52 -24.86 -6.63
CA GLN A 17 -10.86 -23.50 -6.22
C GLN A 17 -9.64 -22.79 -5.61
N GLN A 18 -8.67 -22.43 -6.44
CA GLN A 18 -7.66 -21.41 -6.07
C GLN A 18 -7.63 -20.22 -7.05
N THR A 19 -8.45 -20.22 -8.10
CA THR A 19 -8.32 -19.30 -9.25
C THR A 19 -9.25 -18.09 -9.23
N ASN A 20 -10.06 -17.87 -8.19
CA ASN A 20 -10.94 -16.68 -8.12
C ASN A 20 -10.37 -15.49 -7.34
N ILE A 21 -9.32 -15.67 -6.52
CA ILE A 21 -8.74 -14.56 -5.74
C ILE A 21 -7.85 -13.67 -6.63
N ARG A 22 -7.16 -14.24 -7.63
CA ARG A 22 -6.21 -13.50 -8.49
C ARG A 22 -6.83 -12.43 -9.40
N ARG A 23 -8.15 -12.50 -9.69
CA ARG A 23 -8.80 -11.54 -10.60
C ARG A 23 -9.17 -10.21 -9.92
N ASN A 24 -9.34 -10.19 -8.59
CA ASN A 24 -9.53 -8.94 -7.84
C ASN A 24 -8.17 -8.29 -7.49
N SER A 25 -7.13 -9.09 -7.19
CA SER A 25 -5.79 -8.58 -6.83
C SER A 25 -5.11 -7.76 -7.95
N MET A 26 -5.13 -8.25 -9.20
CA MET A 26 -4.52 -7.50 -10.31
C MET A 26 -5.13 -6.10 -10.53
N SER A 27 -6.40 -5.91 -10.17
CA SER A 27 -7.05 -4.60 -10.27
C SER A 27 -6.71 -3.69 -9.09
N ILE A 28 -6.55 -4.22 -7.87
CA ILE A 28 -6.19 -3.40 -6.71
C ILE A 28 -4.74 -2.91 -6.79
N GLU A 29 -3.82 -3.77 -7.20
CA GLU A 29 -2.41 -3.42 -7.43
C GLU A 29 -2.28 -2.29 -8.44
N LYS A 30 -2.99 -2.40 -9.57
CA LYS A 30 -3.04 -1.34 -10.59
C LYS A 30 -3.63 -0.04 -10.05
N GLN A 31 -4.66 -0.11 -9.22
CA GLN A 31 -5.24 1.07 -8.58
C GLN A 31 -4.26 1.73 -7.62
N ILE A 32 -3.54 0.94 -6.82
CA ILE A 32 -2.47 1.42 -5.93
C ILE A 32 -1.40 2.12 -6.75
N LEU A 33 -0.85 1.48 -7.79
CA LEU A 33 0.17 2.08 -8.66
C LEU A 33 -0.31 3.39 -9.27
N HIS A 34 -1.55 3.45 -9.74
CA HIS A 34 -2.15 4.68 -10.26
C HIS A 34 -2.25 5.75 -9.17
N LYS A 35 -2.63 5.41 -7.93
CA LYS A 35 -2.65 6.39 -6.84
C LYS A 35 -1.25 6.89 -6.49
N LEU A 36 -0.23 6.03 -6.47
CA LEU A 36 1.15 6.44 -6.27
C LEU A 36 1.61 7.43 -7.35
N GLN A 37 1.20 7.23 -8.61
CA GLN A 37 1.48 8.17 -9.71
C GLN A 37 0.79 9.52 -9.51
N LEU A 38 -0.48 9.53 -9.07
CA LEU A 38 -1.21 10.76 -8.78
C LEU A 38 -0.59 11.51 -7.60
N ILE A 39 -0.20 10.80 -6.54
CA ILE A 39 0.52 11.36 -5.38
C ILE A 39 1.80 12.06 -5.85
N GLU A 40 2.63 11.37 -6.64
CA GLU A 40 3.86 11.93 -7.21
C GLU A 40 3.59 13.19 -8.06
N ALA A 41 2.60 13.14 -8.95
CA ALA A 41 2.25 14.28 -9.80
C ALA A 41 1.77 15.48 -8.96
N THR A 42 0.97 15.23 -7.93
CA THR A 42 0.48 16.28 -7.03
C THR A 42 1.63 16.84 -6.18
N MET A 43 2.55 16.03 -5.68
CA MET A 43 3.74 16.50 -4.96
C MET A 43 4.60 17.44 -5.84
N LYS A 44 4.77 17.12 -7.12
CA LYS A 44 5.45 17.99 -8.09
C LYS A 44 4.68 19.29 -8.31
N THR A 45 3.35 19.22 -8.39
CA THR A 45 2.47 20.37 -8.62
C THR A 45 2.48 21.34 -7.45
N VAL A 46 2.43 20.84 -6.21
CA VAL A 46 2.49 21.68 -5.00
C VAL A 46 3.92 22.08 -4.62
N GLY A 47 4.93 21.58 -5.32
CA GLY A 47 6.33 21.98 -5.19
C GLY A 47 7.08 21.37 -4.01
N VAL A 48 6.66 20.21 -3.50
CA VAL A 48 7.34 19.47 -2.41
C VAL A 48 8.13 18.25 -2.88
N TRP A 49 8.06 17.94 -4.18
CA TRP A 49 8.85 16.87 -4.77
C TRP A 49 10.34 17.20 -4.74
N GLN A 50 11.15 16.27 -4.25
CA GLN A 50 12.59 16.45 -4.08
C GLN A 50 13.37 15.76 -5.20
N ASN A 51 14.38 16.44 -5.74
CA ASN A 51 15.23 15.85 -6.79
C ASN A 51 16.37 14.98 -6.23
N HIS A 52 16.70 15.14 -4.94
CA HIS A 52 17.79 14.44 -4.28
C HIS A 52 17.26 13.63 -3.11
N PRO A 53 17.79 12.40 -2.89
CA PRO A 53 17.45 11.62 -1.72
C PRO A 53 17.98 12.26 -0.44
N PRO A 54 17.35 12.02 0.72
CA PRO A 54 17.89 12.43 2.01
C PRO A 54 19.19 11.67 2.32
N LYS A 55 19.90 12.12 3.35
CA LYS A 55 21.11 11.44 3.82
C LYS A 55 20.79 9.99 4.22
N PRO A 56 21.73 9.04 4.04
CA PRO A 56 21.54 7.64 4.43
C PRO A 56 21.06 7.48 5.88
N GLU A 57 21.60 8.31 6.78
CA GLU A 57 21.26 8.37 8.21
C GLU A 57 19.75 8.58 8.46
N ALA A 58 19.04 9.25 7.56
CA ALA A 58 17.60 9.45 7.71
C ALA A 58 16.80 8.16 7.53
N PHE A 59 17.30 7.22 6.72
CA PHE A 59 16.66 5.91 6.56
C PHE A 59 16.94 4.96 7.72
N GLU A 60 17.91 5.28 8.58
CA GLU A 60 18.28 4.46 9.75
C GLU A 60 17.39 4.71 10.98
N SER A 61 16.41 5.61 10.87
CA SER A 61 15.45 5.88 11.95
C SER A 61 14.62 4.66 12.32
N THR A 62 14.53 4.37 13.61
CA THR A 62 13.69 3.31 14.18
C THR A 62 12.26 3.75 14.47
N GLU A 63 12.02 5.06 14.52
CA GLU A 63 10.69 5.63 14.78
C GLU A 63 9.72 5.38 13.61
N PRO A 64 8.41 5.21 13.88
CA PRO A 64 7.41 5.07 12.83
C PRO A 64 7.42 6.30 11.92
N PHE A 65 7.29 6.09 10.61
CA PHE A 65 7.35 7.15 9.59
C PHE A 65 8.64 7.98 9.57
N SER A 66 9.69 7.55 10.28
CA SER A 66 10.96 8.27 10.39
C SER A 66 10.82 9.75 10.82
N ILE A 67 9.82 10.05 11.65
CA ILE A 67 9.43 11.41 12.05
C ILE A 67 10.55 12.24 12.69
N ASP A 68 11.55 11.59 13.27
CA ASP A 68 12.69 12.24 13.92
C ASP A 68 13.73 12.74 12.91
N THR A 69 13.87 12.05 11.78
CA THR A 69 15.01 12.22 10.86
C THR A 69 14.64 12.75 9.48
N MET A 70 13.35 12.71 9.11
CA MET A 70 12.88 13.22 7.82
C MET A 70 11.48 13.83 7.92
N SER A 71 11.25 14.83 7.07
CA SER A 71 9.93 15.46 6.93
C SER A 71 8.94 14.54 6.20
N ALA A 72 7.65 14.78 6.39
CA ALA A 72 6.58 13.94 5.86
C ALA A 72 6.67 13.74 4.33
N GLU A 73 6.93 14.78 3.54
CA GLU A 73 7.07 14.65 2.08
C GLU A 73 8.29 13.79 1.69
N THR A 74 9.36 13.88 2.46
CA THR A 74 10.60 13.11 2.23
C THR A 74 10.31 11.63 2.42
N TRP A 75 9.65 11.29 3.53
CA TRP A 75 9.25 9.92 3.81
C TRP A 75 8.29 9.38 2.75
N LEU A 76 7.31 10.19 2.33
CA LEU A 76 6.34 9.82 1.31
C LEU A 76 7.02 9.43 0.00
N GLN A 77 7.92 10.29 -0.49
CA GLN A 77 8.60 10.09 -1.76
C GLN A 77 9.60 8.93 -1.73
N TRP A 78 10.43 8.86 -0.69
CA TRP A 78 11.61 8.00 -0.68
C TRP A 78 11.42 6.69 0.06
N VAL A 79 10.41 6.58 0.92
CA VAL A 79 10.09 5.34 1.64
C VAL A 79 8.82 4.73 1.09
N LEU A 80 7.68 5.46 1.14
CA LEU A 80 6.40 4.86 0.82
C LEU A 80 6.28 4.47 -0.67
N ILE A 81 6.44 5.42 -1.58
CA ILE A 81 6.25 5.18 -3.03
C ILE A 81 7.10 4.00 -3.53
N PRO A 82 8.44 3.96 -3.33
CA PRO A 82 9.25 2.85 -3.81
C PRO A 82 8.94 1.54 -3.09
N ARG A 83 8.64 1.56 -1.78
CA ARG A 83 8.28 0.36 -1.02
C ARG A 83 7.00 -0.29 -1.57
N MET A 84 5.97 0.50 -1.84
CA MET A 84 4.70 -0.03 -2.37
C MET A 84 4.85 -0.55 -3.79
N ARG A 85 5.64 0.12 -4.64
CA ARG A 85 5.96 -0.38 -5.99
C ARG A 85 6.70 -1.71 -5.93
N ALA A 86 7.70 -1.83 -5.05
CA ALA A 86 8.47 -3.07 -4.89
C ALA A 86 7.60 -4.23 -4.39
N MET A 87 6.67 -4.00 -3.46
CA MET A 87 5.74 -5.04 -3.00
C MET A 87 4.88 -5.57 -4.15
N ILE A 88 4.37 -4.68 -5.00
CA ILE A 88 3.53 -5.07 -6.15
C ILE A 88 4.37 -5.78 -7.22
N GLU A 89 5.56 -5.27 -7.54
CA GLU A 89 6.46 -5.89 -8.51
C GLU A 89 6.92 -7.30 -8.08
N GLN A 90 7.06 -7.52 -6.77
CA GLN A 90 7.43 -8.81 -6.20
C GLN A 90 6.23 -9.73 -5.94
N GLU A 91 5.01 -9.34 -6.34
CA GLU A 91 3.75 -10.05 -6.02
C GLU A 91 3.63 -10.37 -4.50
N ALA A 92 4.19 -9.51 -3.66
CA ALA A 92 4.20 -9.68 -2.21
C ALA A 92 2.82 -9.37 -1.63
N SER A 93 2.53 -9.96 -0.46
CA SER A 93 1.29 -9.66 0.25
C SER A 93 1.26 -8.19 0.67
N LEU A 94 0.24 -7.48 0.19
CA LEU A 94 -0.03 -6.10 0.59
C LEU A 94 -0.38 -6.05 2.10
N PRO A 95 -0.01 -4.95 2.80
CA PRO A 95 -0.33 -4.81 4.21
C PRO A 95 -1.85 -4.75 4.42
N THR A 96 -2.37 -5.55 5.35
CA THR A 96 -3.80 -5.58 5.74
C THR A 96 -4.23 -4.37 6.58
N ALA A 97 -3.27 -3.72 7.24
CA ALA A 97 -3.49 -2.49 8.00
C ALA A 97 -2.55 -1.41 7.47
N PHE A 98 -3.10 -0.50 6.67
CA PHE A 98 -2.38 0.61 6.10
C PHE A 98 -3.22 1.89 6.21
N THR A 99 -2.69 2.86 6.93
CA THR A 99 -3.37 4.15 7.11
C THR A 99 -2.30 5.21 7.33
N ILE A 100 -2.19 6.16 6.40
CA ILE A 100 -1.19 7.22 6.45
C ILE A 100 -1.80 8.61 6.38
N ALA A 101 -2.97 8.77 5.78
CA ALA A 101 -3.66 10.06 5.65
C ALA A 101 -3.73 10.85 6.96
N PRO A 102 -4.14 10.29 8.13
CA PRO A 102 -4.23 11.08 9.36
C PRO A 102 -2.90 11.67 9.80
N TYR A 103 -1.77 10.99 9.54
CA TYR A 103 -0.44 11.52 9.84
C TYR A 103 -0.11 12.73 8.94
N PHE A 104 -0.40 12.64 7.64
CA PHE A 104 -0.16 13.74 6.71
C PHE A 104 -1.13 14.92 6.89
N GLU A 105 -2.37 14.65 7.29
CA GLU A 105 -3.35 15.67 7.64
C GLU A 105 -2.91 16.50 8.85
N GLU A 106 -2.27 15.85 9.83
CA GLU A 106 -1.66 16.53 10.96
C GLU A 106 -0.40 17.29 10.53
N ALA A 107 0.49 16.65 9.77
CA ALA A 107 1.75 17.26 9.31
C ALA A 107 1.53 18.51 8.45
N TYR A 108 0.47 18.54 7.64
CA TYR A 108 0.11 19.67 6.79
C TYR A 108 -1.08 20.48 7.30
N ARG A 109 -1.42 20.38 8.59
CA ARG A 109 -2.59 21.08 9.17
C ARG A 109 -2.57 22.58 8.89
N GLU A 110 -1.41 23.21 8.98
CA GLU A 110 -1.25 24.65 8.76
C GLU A 110 -1.39 25.06 7.28
N GLU A 111 -1.06 24.16 6.35
CA GLU A 111 -1.13 24.38 4.90
C GLU A 111 -2.21 23.50 4.23
N MET A 112 -3.25 23.14 4.97
CA MET A 112 -4.24 22.13 4.54
C MET A 112 -4.88 22.46 3.19
N ALA A 113 -5.14 23.74 2.90
CA ALA A 113 -5.71 24.16 1.61
C ALA A 113 -4.76 23.89 0.42
N ARG A 114 -3.44 24.04 0.62
CA ARG A 114 -2.42 23.78 -0.40
C ARG A 114 -2.25 22.29 -0.63
N PHE A 115 -2.28 21.50 0.43
CA PHE A 115 -2.06 20.05 0.38
C PHE A 115 -3.33 19.22 0.23
N LEU A 116 -4.51 19.83 0.24
CA LEU A 116 -5.80 19.16 0.08
C LEU A 116 -5.83 18.11 -1.05
N PRO A 117 -5.41 18.41 -2.30
CA PRO A 117 -5.41 17.40 -3.36
C PRO A 117 -4.46 16.22 -3.08
N LEU A 118 -3.34 16.46 -2.41
CA LEU A 118 -2.41 15.40 -2.00
C LEU A 118 -3.06 14.52 -0.92
N LEU A 119 -3.65 15.14 0.09
CA LEU A 119 -4.35 14.46 1.19
C LEU A 119 -5.52 13.60 0.67
N GLU A 120 -6.27 14.09 -0.32
CA GLU A 120 -7.34 13.29 -0.95
C GLU A 120 -6.79 12.04 -1.64
N HIS A 121 -5.65 12.13 -2.33
CA HIS A 121 -5.02 10.95 -2.92
C HIS A 121 -4.51 9.97 -1.87
N LEU A 122 -3.98 10.46 -0.74
CA LEU A 122 -3.53 9.62 0.38
C LEU A 122 -4.71 8.90 1.05
N ARG A 123 -5.82 9.60 1.32
CA ARG A 123 -7.05 8.98 1.84
C ARG A 123 -7.62 7.95 0.87
N ALA A 124 -7.63 8.26 -0.43
CA ALA A 124 -8.08 7.33 -1.44
C ALA A 124 -7.19 6.09 -1.50
N LEU A 125 -5.87 6.25 -1.33
CA LEU A 125 -4.92 5.14 -1.22
C LEU A 125 -5.22 4.29 0.02
N ASP A 126 -5.38 4.89 1.20
CA ASP A 126 -5.72 4.18 2.45
C ASP A 126 -6.99 3.33 2.30
N ASN A 127 -8.03 3.91 1.68
CA ASN A 127 -9.27 3.17 1.42
C ASN A 127 -9.05 1.92 0.56
N LEU A 128 -8.06 1.89 -0.34
CA LEU A 128 -7.78 0.68 -1.13
C LEU A 128 -7.32 -0.50 -0.26
N PHE A 129 -6.77 -0.25 0.93
CA PHE A 129 -6.35 -1.29 1.87
C PHE A 129 -7.46 -1.67 2.86
N THR A 130 -8.34 -0.74 3.21
CA THR A 130 -9.45 -0.99 4.14
C THR A 130 -10.64 -1.70 3.48
N GLN A 131 -10.77 -1.65 2.15
CA GLN A 131 -11.89 -2.28 1.42
C GLN A 131 -11.77 -3.82 1.26
N ASP A 132 -10.69 -4.44 1.76
CA ASP A 132 -10.46 -5.90 1.74
C ASP A 132 -10.60 -6.54 3.15
N ALA A 133 -11.09 -5.78 4.14
CA ALA A 133 -11.34 -6.27 5.50
C ALA A 133 -12.77 -6.80 5.72
#